data_AF-A0A7G1NVY5-F1
#
_entry.id   AF-A0A7G1NVY5-F1
#
_cell.length_a   1.000
_cell.length_b   1.000
_cell.length_c   1.000
_cell.angle_alpha   90.00
_cell.angle_beta   90.00
_cell.angle_gamma   90.00
#
_symmetry.space_group_name_H-M   'P 1'
#
loop_
_entity.id
_entity.type
_entity.pdbx_description
1 polymer ?
#
loop_
_entity_poly.entity_id
_entity_poly.type
_entity_poly.pdbx_seq_one_letter_code
_entity_poly.pdbx_strand_id
1 'polypeptide(L)'
;MTPRDVQRLHDVKRLRDVQGVGEAALAWVSAHRGEFVLGDDALAEHGNVNFTWKPLGELAQVCVSVRRHTEPTDPLHTTASDLLDFAWQQTGHGALFVELQRLEPFATYPLEIYAAFAAAGLRHTGYERATATVARTRGWQVTEQEPNRRLSVLNSERRGGIAPHDDMPRALRRTWLGGLPEPWTFERAAGYTLTHVVFHLTDWGLTPQGVPPPVSGYLRQWLPPWLDTCLEDEQWDLSCELLAVSCSLPGPPDRAMLREAWAKLARAQDASGAVPEVGTGREGHPPAHSPAHDFIGCYHSTLMTAFAAALTTDRLRESADGSKHPEDSVGAGRGAQTEKVRTAEKVRAFEHAAYPGQGGGRGGSR
;
A
#
# COMPACT_ATOMS: atom_id res chain seq x y z
N MET A 1 1.64 34.70 26.03
CA MET A 1 1.48 33.63 25.02
C MET A 1 -0.01 33.42 24.82
N THR A 2 -0.50 33.47 23.60
CA THR A 2 -1.94 33.33 23.27
C THR A 2 -2.34 31.86 23.15
N PRO A 3 -3.65 31.52 23.18
CA PRO A 3 -4.11 30.17 22.89
C PRO A 3 -3.70 29.66 21.50
N ARG A 4 -3.53 30.56 20.51
CA ARG A 4 -3.02 30.21 19.17
C ARG A 4 -1.54 29.83 19.20
N ASP A 5 -0.73 30.51 20.01
CA ASP A 5 0.70 30.18 20.18
C ASP A 5 0.87 28.82 20.88
N VAL A 6 0.07 28.56 21.93
CA VAL A 6 0.01 27.27 22.62
C VAL A 6 -0.36 26.14 21.64
N GLN A 7 -1.42 26.34 20.85
CA GLN A 7 -1.85 25.36 19.84
C GLN A 7 -0.77 25.11 18.78
N ARG A 8 -0.12 26.17 18.28
CA ARG A 8 0.98 26.06 17.29
C ARG A 8 2.19 25.31 17.84
N LEU A 9 2.56 25.53 19.11
CA LEU A 9 3.63 24.78 19.76
C LEU A 9 3.29 23.29 19.92
N HIS A 10 2.03 22.96 20.27
CA HIS A 10 1.59 21.57 20.31
C HIS A 10 1.62 20.89 18.93
N ASP A 11 1.18 21.57 17.87
CA ASP A 11 1.20 21.01 16.51
C ASP A 11 2.64 20.85 15.96
N VAL A 12 3.54 21.79 16.25
CA VAL A 12 4.98 21.63 15.93
C VAL A 12 5.61 20.46 16.70
N LYS A 13 5.22 20.20 17.96
CA LYS A 13 5.69 19.01 18.66
C LYS A 13 5.13 17.73 18.03
N ARG A 14 3.82 17.67 17.74
CA ARG A 14 3.17 16.51 17.11
C ARG A 14 3.79 16.14 15.77
N LEU A 15 4.12 17.15 14.94
CA LEU A 15 4.86 16.93 13.69
C LEU A 15 6.19 16.21 13.92
N ARG A 16 6.99 16.64 14.90
CA ARG A 16 8.27 15.99 15.26
C ARG A 16 8.07 14.60 15.85
N ASP A 17 7.06 14.42 16.70
CA ASP A 17 6.73 13.12 17.30
C ASP A 17 6.36 12.10 16.20
N VAL A 18 5.62 12.50 15.15
CA VAL A 18 5.30 11.64 13.99
C VAL A 18 6.50 11.42 13.07
N GLN A 19 7.25 12.49 12.75
CA GLN A 19 8.45 12.39 11.89
C GLN A 19 9.48 11.43 12.49
N GLY A 20 9.75 11.50 13.80
CA GLY A 20 10.73 10.63 14.46
C GLY A 20 10.38 9.15 14.39
N VAL A 21 9.09 8.78 14.45
CA VAL A 21 8.62 7.40 14.29
C VAL A 21 8.84 6.91 12.84
N GLY A 22 8.55 7.75 11.86
CA GLY A 22 8.82 7.47 10.45
C GLY A 22 10.32 7.39 10.11
N GLU A 23 11.13 8.25 10.69
CA GLU A 23 12.60 8.26 10.56
C GLU A 23 13.20 6.98 11.14
N ALA A 24 12.78 6.56 12.35
CA ALA A 24 13.21 5.31 12.96
C ALA A 24 12.78 4.08 12.13
N ALA A 25 11.56 4.06 11.62
CA ALA A 25 11.05 2.98 10.77
C ALA A 25 11.84 2.85 9.45
N LEU A 26 12.07 3.96 8.74
CA LEU A 26 12.81 3.93 7.49
C LEU A 26 14.31 3.65 7.69
N ALA A 27 14.89 4.07 8.83
CA ALA A 27 16.25 3.69 9.22
C ALA A 27 16.37 2.18 9.49
N TRP A 28 15.39 1.56 10.16
CA TRP A 28 15.33 0.10 10.34
C TRP A 28 15.28 -0.63 8.99
N VAL A 29 14.42 -0.18 8.07
CA VAL A 29 14.33 -0.75 6.71
C VAL A 29 15.65 -0.60 5.95
N SER A 30 16.33 0.54 6.06
CA SER A 30 17.64 0.77 5.43
C SER A 30 18.76 -0.11 5.98
N ALA A 31 18.72 -0.44 7.28
CA ALA A 31 19.62 -1.40 7.91
C ALA A 31 19.35 -2.84 7.44
N HIS A 32 18.09 -3.23 7.29
CA HIS A 32 17.67 -4.58 6.87
C HIS A 32 17.52 -4.74 5.36
N ARG A 33 18.01 -3.79 4.55
CA ARG A 33 17.87 -3.82 3.07
C ARG A 33 18.42 -5.09 2.41
N GLY A 34 19.35 -5.81 3.06
CA GLY A 34 19.87 -7.09 2.60
C GLY A 34 18.81 -8.19 2.49
N GLU A 35 17.77 -8.15 3.32
CA GLU A 35 16.66 -9.13 3.31
C GLU A 35 15.70 -8.94 2.10
N PHE A 36 15.85 -7.85 1.34
CA PHE A 36 15.11 -7.56 0.11
C PHE A 36 15.89 -7.95 -1.17
N VAL A 37 17.05 -8.60 -1.06
CA VAL A 37 17.85 -9.02 -2.21
C VAL A 37 17.14 -10.13 -2.98
N LEU A 38 17.07 -10.01 -4.31
CA LEU A 38 16.55 -11.07 -5.18
C LEU A 38 17.63 -12.16 -5.35
N GLY A 39 17.44 -13.30 -4.67
CA GLY A 39 18.21 -14.52 -4.89
C GLY A 39 17.78 -15.30 -6.13
N ASP A 40 18.41 -16.45 -6.39
CA ASP A 40 18.17 -17.30 -7.57
C ASP A 40 16.68 -17.71 -7.73
N ASP A 41 15.96 -17.87 -6.61
CA ASP A 41 14.52 -18.19 -6.59
C ASP A 41 13.65 -17.12 -7.29
N ALA A 42 14.16 -15.90 -7.50
CA ALA A 42 13.43 -14.82 -8.17
C ALA A 42 13.11 -15.10 -9.65
N LEU A 43 13.76 -16.08 -10.29
CA LEU A 43 13.41 -16.56 -11.64
C LEU A 43 13.07 -18.06 -11.67
N ALA A 44 12.89 -18.71 -10.52
CA ALA A 44 12.55 -20.12 -10.45
C ALA A 44 11.08 -20.37 -10.86
N GLU A 45 10.81 -21.46 -11.59
CA GLU A 45 9.46 -21.83 -12.06
C GLU A 45 8.43 -21.99 -10.91
N HIS A 46 8.91 -22.24 -9.69
CA HIS A 46 8.11 -22.37 -8.48
C HIS A 46 8.56 -21.39 -7.38
N GLY A 47 9.24 -20.31 -7.76
CA GLY A 47 9.71 -19.25 -6.87
C GLY A 47 8.54 -18.56 -6.16
N ASN A 48 8.64 -18.38 -4.85
CA ASN A 48 7.55 -17.78 -4.08
C ASN A 48 7.63 -16.24 -4.17
N VAL A 49 6.73 -15.66 -4.97
CA VAL A 49 6.57 -14.20 -5.15
C VAL A 49 6.46 -13.46 -3.81
N ASN A 50 5.83 -14.04 -2.79
CA ASN A 50 5.66 -13.41 -1.47
C ASN A 50 6.97 -13.28 -0.66
N PHE A 51 8.00 -14.07 -0.99
CA PHE A 51 9.31 -14.06 -0.32
C PHE A 51 10.46 -13.57 -1.24
N THR A 52 10.13 -13.03 -2.43
CA THR A 52 11.11 -12.55 -3.40
C THR A 52 10.72 -11.17 -3.92
N TRP A 53 9.74 -11.14 -4.83
CA TRP A 53 9.34 -9.93 -5.57
C TRP A 53 8.42 -9.00 -4.79
N LYS A 54 7.51 -9.54 -3.96
CA LYS A 54 6.54 -8.75 -3.18
C LYS A 54 7.25 -7.76 -2.24
N PRO A 55 8.19 -8.16 -1.35
CA PRO A 55 8.85 -7.23 -0.43
C PRO A 55 9.61 -6.13 -1.17
N LEU A 56 10.31 -6.47 -2.27
CA LEU A 56 11.04 -5.50 -3.08
C LEU A 56 10.11 -4.46 -3.74
N GLY A 57 8.94 -4.89 -4.21
CA GLY A 57 7.93 -4.00 -4.78
C GLY A 57 7.29 -3.07 -3.76
N GLU A 58 7.05 -3.56 -2.54
CA GLU A 58 6.52 -2.78 -1.42
C GLU A 58 7.55 -1.76 -0.91
N LEU A 59 8.82 -2.16 -0.79
CA LEU A 59 9.94 -1.26 -0.52
C LEU A 59 10.01 -0.14 -1.56
N ALA A 60 10.04 -0.49 -2.85
CA ALA A 60 10.10 0.48 -3.94
C ALA A 60 8.89 1.42 -3.94
N GLN A 61 7.68 0.90 -3.74
CA GLN A 61 6.45 1.68 -3.71
C GLN A 61 6.39 2.65 -2.51
N VAL A 62 6.72 2.19 -1.30
CA VAL A 62 6.78 3.07 -0.13
C VAL A 62 7.85 4.14 -0.30
N CYS A 63 9.03 3.79 -0.82
CA CYS A 63 10.09 4.76 -1.08
C CYS A 63 9.66 5.83 -2.12
N VAL A 64 8.95 5.44 -3.18
CA VAL A 64 8.35 6.37 -4.14
C VAL A 64 7.35 7.32 -3.45
N SER A 65 6.48 6.80 -2.58
CA SER A 65 5.52 7.63 -1.85
C SER A 65 6.19 8.56 -0.85
N VAL A 66 7.18 8.10 -0.07
CA VAL A 66 7.92 8.95 0.89
C VAL A 66 8.62 10.10 0.16
N ARG A 67 9.36 9.83 -0.93
CA ARG A 67 10.05 10.85 -1.74
C ARG A 67 9.13 11.90 -2.37
N ARG A 68 7.83 11.62 -2.49
CA ARG A 68 6.84 12.56 -3.03
C ARG A 68 6.21 13.48 -1.99
N HIS A 69 6.26 13.10 -0.71
CA HIS A 69 5.71 13.86 0.42
C HIS A 69 6.82 14.42 1.35
N THR A 70 8.07 14.42 0.87
CA THR A 70 9.26 14.91 1.58
C THR A 70 10.15 15.74 0.65
N GLU A 71 10.72 16.82 1.17
CA GLU A 71 11.63 17.69 0.41
C GLU A 71 12.97 16.97 0.12
N PRO A 72 13.68 17.25 -0.98
CA PRO A 72 14.97 16.61 -1.28
C PRO A 72 16.09 16.81 -0.23
N THR A 73 15.90 17.73 0.72
CA THR A 73 16.82 17.96 1.87
C THR A 73 16.37 17.25 3.16
N ASP A 74 15.22 16.57 3.15
CA ASP A 74 14.67 15.83 4.28
C ASP A 74 15.39 14.46 4.41
N PRO A 75 15.90 14.05 5.59
CA PRO A 75 16.57 12.75 5.74
C PRO A 75 15.74 11.54 5.30
N LEU A 76 14.40 11.64 5.39
CA LEU A 76 13.49 10.63 4.86
C LEU A 76 13.58 10.53 3.32
N HIS A 77 13.68 11.66 2.61
CA HIS A 77 13.81 11.68 1.15
C HIS A 77 15.11 11.03 0.70
N THR A 78 16.22 11.32 1.38
CA THR A 78 17.53 10.72 1.10
C THR A 78 17.49 9.21 1.31
N THR A 79 17.04 8.76 2.49
CA THR A 79 16.99 7.33 2.84
C THR A 79 16.07 6.54 1.90
N ALA A 80 14.92 7.11 1.52
CA ALA A 80 14.02 6.52 0.54
C ALA A 80 14.58 6.55 -0.89
N SER A 81 15.46 7.48 -1.24
CA SER A 81 16.15 7.50 -2.53
C SER A 81 17.19 6.38 -2.61
N ASP A 82 18.04 6.25 -1.59
CA ASP A 82 19.06 5.19 -1.48
C ASP A 82 18.42 3.79 -1.53
N LEU A 83 17.29 3.60 -0.83
CA LEU A 83 16.53 2.35 -0.81
C LEU A 83 15.87 2.03 -2.16
N LEU A 84 15.35 3.05 -2.87
CA LEU A 84 14.75 2.86 -4.19
C LEU A 84 15.80 2.54 -5.27
N ASP A 85 16.95 3.20 -5.23
CA ASP A 85 18.06 2.94 -6.14
C ASP A 85 18.67 1.56 -5.88
N PHE A 86 18.81 1.15 -4.61
CA PHE A 86 19.13 -0.23 -4.23
C PHE A 86 18.12 -1.23 -4.79
N ALA A 87 16.82 -0.96 -4.64
CA ALA A 87 15.77 -1.84 -5.12
C ALA A 87 15.78 -1.97 -6.66
N TRP A 88 16.05 -0.87 -7.37
CA TRP A 88 16.17 -0.87 -8.82
C TRP A 88 17.39 -1.66 -9.31
N GLN A 89 18.51 -1.58 -8.58
CA GLN A 89 19.69 -2.42 -8.84
C GLN A 89 19.37 -3.91 -8.71
N GLN A 90 18.56 -4.33 -7.73
CA GLN A 90 18.16 -5.75 -7.58
C GLN A 90 17.41 -6.26 -8.82
N THR A 91 16.58 -5.43 -9.46
CA THR A 91 15.86 -5.80 -10.71
C THR A 91 16.77 -5.92 -11.95
N GLY A 92 18.08 -5.75 -11.80
CA GLY A 92 19.02 -5.63 -12.91
C GLY A 92 18.78 -4.36 -13.73
N HIS A 93 18.41 -3.25 -13.07
CA HIS A 93 17.94 -2.01 -13.73
C HIS A 93 16.77 -2.27 -14.70
N GLY A 94 15.82 -3.10 -14.26
CA GLY A 94 14.63 -3.51 -14.99
C GLY A 94 14.82 -4.62 -16.02
N ALA A 95 16.03 -5.18 -16.16
CA ALA A 95 16.28 -6.31 -17.06
C ALA A 95 15.50 -7.57 -16.63
N LEU A 96 15.45 -7.88 -15.33
CA LEU A 96 14.79 -9.09 -14.83
C LEU A 96 13.28 -9.12 -15.12
N PHE A 97 12.61 -7.96 -15.19
CA PHE A 97 11.19 -7.92 -15.59
C PHE A 97 10.95 -8.44 -17.02
N VAL A 98 11.93 -8.35 -17.93
CA VAL A 98 11.82 -8.92 -19.28
C VAL A 98 11.87 -10.45 -19.23
N GLU A 99 12.69 -11.02 -18.35
CA GLU A 99 12.79 -12.48 -18.20
C GLU A 99 11.55 -13.03 -17.46
N LEU A 100 11.09 -12.36 -16.39
CA LEU A 100 9.79 -12.65 -15.78
C LEU A 100 8.65 -12.64 -16.80
N GLN A 101 8.59 -11.64 -17.68
CA GLN A 101 7.52 -11.55 -18.69
C GLN A 101 7.59 -12.67 -19.74
N ARG A 102 8.73 -13.35 -19.90
CA ARG A 102 8.87 -14.54 -20.77
C ARG A 102 8.45 -15.82 -20.05
N LEU A 103 8.80 -15.96 -18.77
CA LEU A 103 8.44 -17.10 -17.93
C LEU A 103 6.93 -17.09 -17.63
N GLU A 104 6.40 -15.93 -17.24
CA GLU A 104 5.01 -15.72 -16.86
C GLU A 104 4.33 -14.64 -17.74
N PRO A 105 4.02 -14.93 -19.01
CA PRO A 105 3.49 -13.95 -19.97
C PRO A 105 2.09 -13.39 -19.65
N PHE A 106 1.42 -13.90 -18.60
CA PHE A 106 0.12 -13.41 -18.13
C PHE A 106 0.12 -13.05 -16.63
N ALA A 107 1.26 -13.13 -15.94
CA ALA A 107 1.36 -12.61 -14.59
C ALA A 107 1.29 -11.07 -14.59
N THR A 108 0.55 -10.53 -13.63
CA THR A 108 0.31 -9.09 -13.49
C THR A 108 1.25 -8.43 -12.48
N TYR A 109 1.74 -9.19 -11.49
CA TYR A 109 2.68 -8.70 -10.49
C TYR A 109 3.97 -8.06 -11.05
N PRO A 110 4.58 -8.49 -12.19
CA PRO A 110 5.77 -7.84 -12.71
C PRO A 110 5.51 -6.38 -13.11
N LEU A 111 4.34 -6.09 -13.69
CA LEU A 111 3.95 -4.73 -14.07
C LEU A 111 3.65 -3.88 -12.83
N GLU A 112 3.00 -4.47 -11.84
CA GLU A 112 2.58 -3.76 -10.62
C GLU A 112 3.78 -3.35 -9.76
N ILE A 113 4.83 -4.18 -9.72
CA ILE A 113 6.12 -3.86 -9.11
C ILE A 113 6.88 -2.85 -9.98
N TYR A 114 6.95 -3.07 -11.29
CA TYR A 114 7.59 -2.13 -12.23
C TYR A 114 6.99 -0.72 -12.16
N ALA A 115 5.68 -0.61 -11.92
CA ALA A 115 4.97 0.66 -11.86
C ALA A 115 5.47 1.61 -10.75
N ALA A 116 6.05 1.09 -9.66
CA ALA A 116 6.70 1.92 -8.65
C ALA A 116 7.93 2.62 -9.24
N PHE A 117 8.88 1.85 -9.80
CA PHE A 117 10.06 2.35 -10.49
C PHE A 117 9.69 3.31 -11.65
N ALA A 118 8.69 2.93 -12.44
CA ALA A 118 8.23 3.72 -13.59
C ALA A 118 7.66 5.10 -13.19
N ALA A 119 7.06 5.22 -11.99
CA ALA A 119 6.56 6.47 -11.40
C ALA A 119 7.67 7.32 -10.72
N ALA A 120 8.85 6.76 -10.48
CA ALA A 120 10.07 7.49 -10.11
C ALA A 120 10.87 8.00 -11.33
N GLY A 121 10.51 7.60 -12.55
CA GLY A 121 11.32 7.85 -13.75
C GLY A 121 12.42 6.81 -13.99
N LEU A 122 12.43 5.71 -13.22
CA LEU A 122 13.30 4.56 -13.45
C LEU A 122 12.62 3.65 -14.49
N ARG A 123 13.09 3.70 -15.74
CA ARG A 123 12.41 3.13 -16.92
C ARG A 123 13.30 2.13 -17.66
N HIS A 124 12.74 0.99 -18.05
CA HIS A 124 13.39 0.00 -18.91
C HIS A 124 12.58 -0.22 -20.20
N THR A 125 13.03 0.39 -21.31
CA THR A 125 12.26 0.42 -22.57
C THR A 125 12.02 -0.97 -23.19
N GLY A 126 12.89 -1.95 -22.90
CA GLY A 126 12.72 -3.33 -23.35
C GLY A 126 11.49 -3.99 -22.71
N TYR A 127 11.30 -3.77 -21.41
CA TYR A 127 10.15 -4.26 -20.67
C TYR A 127 8.86 -3.57 -21.11
N GLU A 128 8.85 -2.23 -21.22
CA GLU A 128 7.67 -1.48 -21.64
C GLU A 128 7.13 -1.91 -23.01
N ARG A 129 8.00 -2.20 -23.99
CA ARG A 129 7.57 -2.73 -25.30
C ARG A 129 6.98 -4.14 -25.22
N ALA A 130 7.49 -4.98 -24.31
CA ALA A 130 6.99 -6.33 -24.10
C ALA A 130 5.61 -6.29 -23.41
N THR A 131 5.50 -5.62 -22.26
CA THR A 131 4.25 -5.56 -21.49
C THR A 131 3.17 -4.76 -22.19
N ALA A 132 3.50 -3.68 -22.90
CA ALA A 132 2.52 -3.00 -23.76
C ALA A 132 2.00 -3.92 -24.89
N THR A 133 2.74 -4.97 -25.28
CA THR A 133 2.30 -5.98 -26.25
C THR A 133 1.44 -7.06 -25.60
N VAL A 134 1.77 -7.50 -24.38
CA VAL A 134 0.93 -8.39 -23.55
C VAL A 134 -0.42 -7.73 -23.23
N ALA A 135 -0.43 -6.44 -22.83
CA ALA A 135 -1.64 -5.71 -22.44
C ALA A 135 -2.64 -5.49 -23.58
N ARG A 136 -2.19 -5.55 -24.84
CA ARG A 136 -3.08 -5.55 -26.03
C ARG A 136 -3.75 -6.90 -26.29
N THR A 137 -3.34 -7.97 -25.60
CA THR A 137 -3.97 -9.29 -25.77
C THR A 137 -5.31 -9.35 -25.04
N ARG A 138 -6.28 -10.08 -25.63
CA ARG A 138 -7.57 -10.35 -24.97
C ARG A 138 -7.37 -11.09 -23.64
N GLY A 139 -6.37 -11.97 -23.54
CA GLY A 139 -6.07 -12.76 -22.34
C GLY A 139 -5.82 -11.86 -21.11
N TRP A 140 -4.92 -10.89 -21.24
CA TRP A 140 -4.65 -9.88 -20.21
C TRP A 140 -5.92 -9.11 -19.82
N GLN A 141 -6.64 -8.57 -20.82
CA GLN A 141 -7.80 -7.71 -20.61
C GLN A 141 -8.96 -8.41 -19.87
N VAL A 142 -9.09 -9.73 -20.04
CA VAL A 142 -10.13 -10.57 -19.42
C VAL A 142 -9.61 -11.51 -18.32
N THR A 143 -8.37 -11.34 -17.86
CA THR A 143 -7.81 -12.15 -16.77
C THR A 143 -8.71 -12.07 -15.54
N GLU A 144 -9.01 -13.23 -14.94
CA GLU A 144 -9.83 -13.31 -13.73
C GLU A 144 -9.01 -12.82 -12.53
N GLN A 145 -9.56 -11.88 -11.77
CA GLN A 145 -8.84 -11.11 -10.74
C GLN A 145 -9.80 -10.67 -9.64
N GLU A 146 -9.28 -10.57 -8.41
CA GLU A 146 -9.98 -9.90 -7.33
C GLU A 146 -10.23 -8.41 -7.64
N PRO A 147 -11.38 -7.83 -7.24
CA PRO A 147 -11.77 -6.47 -7.61
C PRO A 147 -10.77 -5.38 -7.19
N ASN A 148 -10.07 -5.53 -6.06
CA ASN A 148 -9.00 -4.61 -5.66
C ASN A 148 -7.74 -4.76 -6.53
N ARG A 149 -7.33 -5.99 -6.86
CA ARG A 149 -6.19 -6.28 -7.74
C ARG A 149 -6.42 -5.72 -9.15
N ARG A 150 -7.67 -5.71 -9.63
CA ARG A 150 -8.05 -5.03 -10.89
C ARG A 150 -7.68 -3.54 -10.87
N LEU A 151 -7.91 -2.83 -9.76
CA LEU A 151 -7.51 -1.43 -9.62
C LEU A 151 -5.98 -1.26 -9.62
N SER A 152 -5.27 -2.17 -8.95
CA SER A 152 -3.79 -2.18 -8.94
C SER A 152 -3.20 -2.27 -10.35
N VAL A 153 -3.72 -3.17 -11.19
CA VAL A 153 -3.28 -3.31 -12.58
C VAL A 153 -3.59 -2.05 -13.39
N LEU A 154 -4.79 -1.47 -13.27
CA LEU A 154 -5.13 -0.23 -13.99
C LEU A 154 -4.29 0.98 -13.54
N ASN A 155 -3.93 1.05 -12.25
CA ASN A 155 -3.01 2.04 -11.72
C ASN A 155 -1.59 1.84 -12.28
N SER A 156 -1.18 0.58 -12.42
CA SER A 156 0.15 0.17 -12.85
C SER A 156 0.36 0.30 -14.36
N GLU A 157 -0.67 0.04 -15.18
CA GLU A 157 -0.69 0.38 -16.60
C GLU A 157 -0.46 1.89 -16.79
N ARG A 158 -1.25 2.74 -16.09
CA ARG A 158 -1.10 4.20 -16.17
C ARG A 158 0.32 4.67 -15.86
N ARG A 159 0.93 4.17 -14.78
CA ARG A 159 2.30 4.53 -14.34
C ARG A 159 3.38 3.97 -15.28
N GLY A 160 3.17 2.76 -15.79
CA GLY A 160 3.99 2.16 -16.85
C GLY A 160 3.89 2.89 -18.20
N GLY A 161 2.93 3.79 -18.41
CA GLY A 161 2.69 4.45 -19.70
C GLY A 161 1.92 3.57 -20.70
N ILE A 162 1.28 2.50 -20.21
CA ILE A 162 0.37 1.64 -20.97
C ILE A 162 -1.04 2.24 -20.88
N ALA A 163 -1.77 2.28 -21.99
CA ALA A 163 -3.16 2.73 -21.99
C ALA A 163 -4.02 1.75 -21.16
N PRO A 164 -4.69 2.19 -20.07
CA PRO A 164 -5.43 1.28 -19.21
C PRO A 164 -6.59 0.60 -19.94
N HIS A 165 -6.75 -0.71 -19.73
CA HIS A 165 -7.69 -1.52 -20.51
C HIS A 165 -9.14 -1.54 -19.98
N ASP A 166 -9.40 -0.88 -18.85
CA ASP A 166 -10.70 -0.78 -18.18
C ASP A 166 -10.80 0.57 -17.43
N ASP A 167 -12.00 1.01 -17.03
CA ASP A 167 -12.16 2.28 -16.32
C ASP A 167 -12.10 2.11 -14.79
N MET A 168 -11.23 2.90 -14.13
CA MET A 168 -11.04 2.85 -12.67
C MET A 168 -12.37 2.97 -11.88
N PRO A 169 -13.32 3.85 -12.25
CA PRO A 169 -14.63 3.92 -11.59
C PRO A 169 -15.47 2.63 -11.74
N ARG A 170 -15.37 1.89 -12.85
CA ARG A 170 -16.06 0.62 -13.09
C ARG A 170 -15.42 -0.55 -12.37
N ALA A 171 -14.09 -0.57 -12.27
CA ALA A 171 -13.39 -1.51 -11.40
C ALA A 171 -13.76 -1.26 -9.92
N LEU A 172 -13.82 0.00 -9.49
CA LEU A 172 -14.21 0.38 -8.12
C LEU A 172 -15.61 -0.16 -7.75
N ARG A 173 -16.61 -0.04 -8.63
CA ARG A 173 -17.98 -0.56 -8.39
C ARG A 173 -18.08 -2.09 -8.25
N ARG A 174 -16.97 -2.83 -8.32
CA ARG A 174 -16.90 -4.28 -8.04
C ARG A 174 -16.27 -4.61 -6.69
N THR A 175 -15.66 -3.64 -6.00
CA THR A 175 -14.97 -3.88 -4.72
C THR A 175 -15.95 -3.77 -3.56
N TRP A 176 -15.62 -4.40 -2.42
CA TRP A 176 -16.37 -4.25 -1.17
C TRP A 176 -16.58 -2.76 -0.83
N LEU A 177 -15.51 -1.97 -0.83
CA LEU A 177 -15.58 -0.53 -0.55
C LEU A 177 -16.45 0.24 -1.57
N GLY A 178 -16.42 -0.13 -2.85
CA GLY A 178 -17.26 0.50 -3.88
C GLY A 178 -18.75 0.16 -3.78
N GLY A 179 -19.11 -0.86 -2.99
CA GLY A 179 -20.50 -1.19 -2.64
C GLY A 179 -21.08 -0.38 -1.49
N LEU A 180 -20.24 0.32 -0.71
CA LEU A 180 -20.62 1.05 0.52
C LEU A 180 -21.45 0.19 1.52
N PRO A 181 -20.96 -1.01 1.91
CA PRO A 181 -21.70 -1.99 2.70
C PRO A 181 -21.89 -1.56 4.16
N GLU A 182 -22.67 -2.34 4.90
CA GLU A 182 -22.90 -2.09 6.31
C GLU A 182 -21.58 -2.19 7.11
N PRO A 183 -21.25 -1.20 7.96
CA PRO A 183 -19.90 -1.00 8.49
C PRO A 183 -19.46 -2.04 9.52
N TRP A 184 -20.41 -2.82 10.05
CA TRP A 184 -20.16 -3.98 10.91
C TRP A 184 -19.77 -5.25 10.13
N THR A 185 -19.71 -5.18 8.80
CA THR A 185 -19.12 -6.24 7.94
C THR A 185 -17.61 -6.03 7.69
N PHE A 186 -16.99 -5.10 8.42
CA PHE A 186 -15.55 -4.90 8.40
C PHE A 186 -14.84 -6.04 9.14
N GLU A 187 -14.02 -6.79 8.39
CA GLU A 187 -13.14 -7.85 8.88
C GLU A 187 -11.70 -7.56 8.40
N ARG A 188 -10.67 -8.19 8.99
CA ARG A 188 -9.25 -7.94 8.65
C ARG A 188 -8.96 -8.03 7.14
N ALA A 189 -9.55 -9.00 6.44
CA ALA A 189 -9.42 -9.16 4.99
C ALA A 189 -10.13 -8.04 4.19
N ALA A 190 -11.28 -7.54 4.67
CA ALA A 190 -11.94 -6.37 4.09
C ALA A 190 -11.13 -5.08 4.34
N GLY A 191 -10.44 -4.99 5.48
CA GLY A 191 -9.47 -3.94 5.80
C GLY A 191 -8.36 -3.83 4.76
N TYR A 192 -7.53 -4.88 4.61
CA TYR A 192 -6.50 -4.93 3.56
C TYR A 192 -7.04 -4.73 2.14
N THR A 193 -8.27 -5.19 1.89
CA THR A 193 -8.91 -4.97 0.59
C THR A 193 -9.25 -3.49 0.38
N LEU A 194 -9.76 -2.77 1.40
CA LEU A 194 -10.18 -1.38 1.27
C LEU A 194 -9.00 -0.39 1.24
N THR A 195 -7.91 -0.69 1.96
CA THR A 195 -6.70 0.15 2.00
C THR A 195 -6.05 0.19 0.63
N HIS A 196 -5.79 -0.97 0.03
CA HIS A 196 -5.34 -1.10 -1.36
C HIS A 196 -6.26 -0.40 -2.35
N VAL A 197 -7.60 -0.50 -2.20
CA VAL A 197 -8.54 0.24 -3.07
C VAL A 197 -8.27 1.75 -3.00
N VAL A 198 -8.09 2.32 -1.81
CA VAL A 198 -7.77 3.76 -1.67
C VAL A 198 -6.38 4.08 -2.20
N PHE A 199 -5.35 3.27 -1.95
CA PHE A 199 -4.01 3.49 -2.49
C PHE A 199 -4.01 3.48 -4.04
N HIS A 200 -4.77 2.60 -4.68
CA HIS A 200 -4.88 2.56 -6.15
C HIS A 200 -5.75 3.69 -6.73
N LEU A 201 -6.73 4.21 -5.98
CA LEU A 201 -7.50 5.41 -6.37
C LEU A 201 -6.68 6.71 -6.23
N THR A 202 -5.82 6.79 -5.22
CA THR A 202 -5.06 8.01 -4.88
C THR A 202 -3.65 8.05 -5.44
N ASP A 203 -3.25 7.03 -6.19
CA ASP A 203 -1.85 6.74 -6.56
C ASP A 203 -0.89 6.81 -5.37
N TRP A 204 -1.26 6.11 -4.29
CA TRP A 204 -0.56 6.04 -3.01
C TRP A 204 -0.40 7.39 -2.30
N GLY A 205 -1.52 8.12 -2.20
CA GLY A 205 -1.67 9.40 -1.50
C GLY A 205 -1.55 10.65 -2.37
N LEU A 206 -0.90 10.54 -3.54
CA LEU A 206 -0.55 11.66 -4.43
C LEU A 206 -1.74 12.41 -5.06
N THR A 207 -2.92 11.80 -5.09
CA THR A 207 -4.13 12.38 -5.69
C THR A 207 -5.35 12.03 -4.83
N PRO A 208 -5.55 12.70 -3.68
CA PRO A 208 -6.68 12.43 -2.79
C PRO A 208 -8.04 12.48 -3.50
N GLN A 209 -8.16 13.40 -4.46
CA GLN A 209 -9.37 13.66 -5.25
C GLN A 209 -9.75 12.50 -6.20
N GLY A 210 -8.91 11.46 -6.31
CA GLY A 210 -9.25 10.20 -6.98
C GLY A 210 -10.27 9.34 -6.20
N VAL A 211 -10.47 9.60 -4.90
CA VAL A 211 -11.54 8.97 -4.10
C VAL A 211 -12.88 9.66 -4.35
N PRO A 212 -13.91 8.97 -4.89
CA PRO A 212 -15.21 9.59 -5.15
C PRO A 212 -15.89 10.09 -3.86
N PRO A 213 -16.64 11.20 -3.88
CA PRO A 213 -17.26 11.77 -2.67
C PRO A 213 -18.09 10.81 -1.81
N PRO A 214 -18.89 9.86 -2.36
CA PRO A 214 -19.60 8.88 -1.53
C PRO A 214 -18.66 7.95 -0.75
N VAL A 215 -17.55 7.53 -1.36
CA VAL A 215 -16.53 6.68 -0.72
C VAL A 215 -15.76 7.48 0.34
N SER A 216 -15.39 8.72 0.04
CA SER A 216 -14.74 9.61 1.01
C SER A 216 -15.64 9.91 2.22
N GLY A 217 -16.94 10.16 2.01
CA GLY A 217 -17.91 10.36 3.08
C GLY A 217 -18.08 9.12 3.97
N TYR A 218 -18.23 7.95 3.36
CA TYR A 218 -18.32 6.67 4.07
C TYR A 218 -17.06 6.37 4.90
N LEU A 219 -15.86 6.53 4.32
CA LEU A 219 -14.60 6.34 5.05
C LEU A 219 -14.43 7.37 6.17
N ARG A 220 -14.82 8.63 5.97
CA ARG A 220 -14.78 9.67 7.02
C ARG A 220 -15.72 9.38 8.19
N GLN A 221 -16.76 8.58 7.99
CA GLN A 221 -17.66 8.16 9.06
C GLN A 221 -17.17 6.92 9.81
N TRP A 222 -16.60 5.92 9.09
CA TRP A 222 -16.37 4.59 9.65
C TRP A 222 -14.90 4.21 9.88
N LEU A 223 -13.94 4.90 9.26
CA LEU A 223 -12.53 4.63 9.50
C LEU A 223 -12.07 4.91 10.94
N PRO A 224 -12.56 5.95 11.67
CA PRO A 224 -12.15 6.15 13.06
C PRO A 224 -12.44 4.96 14.00
N PRO A 225 -13.66 4.38 14.09
CA PRO A 225 -13.91 3.22 14.95
C PRO A 225 -13.23 1.94 14.46
N TRP A 226 -13.05 1.73 13.14
CA TRP A 226 -12.28 0.60 12.62
C TRP A 226 -10.80 0.69 13.02
N LEU A 227 -10.19 1.86 12.85
CA LEU A 227 -8.80 2.12 13.23
C LEU A 227 -8.61 1.94 14.74
N ASP A 228 -9.52 2.45 15.57
CA ASP A 228 -9.39 2.27 17.02
C ASP A 228 -9.50 0.79 17.42
N THR A 229 -10.43 0.03 16.80
CA THR A 229 -10.55 -1.42 16.99
C THR A 229 -9.26 -2.15 16.61
N CYS A 230 -8.70 -1.89 15.42
CA CYS A 230 -7.42 -2.48 14.99
C CYS A 230 -6.25 -2.13 15.93
N LEU A 231 -6.24 -0.91 16.48
CA LEU A 231 -5.23 -0.45 17.42
C LEU A 231 -5.41 -0.99 18.86
N GLU A 232 -6.62 -1.40 19.25
CA GLU A 232 -6.88 -2.10 20.52
C GLU A 232 -6.58 -3.61 20.42
N ASP A 233 -6.82 -4.20 19.25
CA ASP A 233 -6.47 -5.59 18.94
C ASP A 233 -4.99 -5.76 18.52
N GLU A 234 -4.20 -4.69 18.63
CA GLU A 234 -2.77 -4.62 18.30
C GLU A 234 -2.43 -5.10 16.87
N GLN A 235 -3.34 -4.88 15.91
CA GLN A 235 -3.13 -5.11 14.47
C GLN A 235 -2.39 -3.92 13.86
N TRP A 236 -1.12 -3.74 14.23
CA TRP A 236 -0.32 -2.57 13.89
C TRP A 236 -0.17 -2.35 12.38
N ASP A 237 0.02 -3.44 11.63
CA ASP A 237 0.15 -3.43 10.17
C ASP A 237 -1.06 -2.75 9.48
N LEU A 238 -2.25 -3.33 9.66
CA LEU A 238 -3.51 -2.78 9.15
C LEU A 238 -3.82 -1.39 9.75
N SER A 239 -3.40 -1.12 10.99
CA SER A 239 -3.55 0.22 11.60
C SER A 239 -2.70 1.28 10.90
N CYS A 240 -1.50 0.93 10.45
CA CYS A 240 -0.64 1.82 9.66
C CYS A 240 -1.24 2.07 8.27
N GLU A 241 -1.80 1.04 7.62
CA GLU A 241 -2.50 1.22 6.36
C GLU A 241 -3.76 2.10 6.50
N LEU A 242 -4.57 1.90 7.54
CA LEU A 242 -5.75 2.73 7.82
C LEU A 242 -5.37 4.19 8.17
N LEU A 243 -4.22 4.40 8.84
CA LEU A 243 -3.63 5.73 9.02
C LEU A 243 -3.26 6.38 7.68
N ALA A 244 -2.57 5.66 6.80
CA ALA A 244 -2.23 6.11 5.45
C ALA A 244 -3.49 6.42 4.61
N VAL A 245 -4.53 5.59 4.69
CA VAL A 245 -5.84 5.85 4.09
C VAL A 245 -6.42 7.18 4.59
N SER A 246 -6.42 7.41 5.91
CA SER A 246 -7.01 8.62 6.50
C SER A 246 -6.38 9.92 5.98
N CYS A 247 -5.07 9.91 5.75
CA CYS A 247 -4.32 11.03 5.21
C CYS A 247 -4.49 11.17 3.68
N SER A 248 -4.80 10.07 2.99
CA SER A 248 -5.04 10.03 1.54
C SER A 248 -6.45 10.51 1.11
N LEU A 249 -7.35 10.88 2.04
CA LEU A 249 -8.72 11.30 1.70
C LEU A 249 -8.83 12.79 1.30
N PRO A 250 -9.77 13.16 0.41
CA PRO A 250 -10.13 14.55 0.12
C PRO A 250 -10.41 15.37 1.40
N GLY A 251 -9.72 16.49 1.59
CA GLY A 251 -9.83 17.35 2.78
C GLY A 251 -8.98 16.90 3.99
N PRO A 252 -8.96 17.66 5.10
CA PRO A 252 -8.09 17.38 6.25
C PRO A 252 -8.46 16.07 6.99
N PRO A 253 -7.48 15.34 7.56
CA PRO A 253 -7.74 14.18 8.42
C PRO A 253 -8.16 14.59 9.84
N ASP A 254 -8.74 13.67 10.61
CA ASP A 254 -9.09 13.90 12.02
C ASP A 254 -7.84 13.96 12.90
N ARG A 255 -7.59 15.13 13.50
CA ARG A 255 -6.42 15.40 14.35
C ARG A 255 -6.46 14.75 15.73
N ALA A 256 -7.63 14.41 16.26
CA ALA A 256 -7.75 13.68 17.52
C ALA A 256 -7.43 12.20 17.29
N MET A 257 -8.08 11.59 16.31
CA MET A 257 -7.83 10.22 15.87
C MET A 257 -6.35 10.00 15.52
N LEU A 258 -5.75 10.86 14.67
CA LEU A 258 -4.33 10.79 14.34
C LEU A 258 -3.43 10.85 15.59
N ARG A 259 -3.68 11.79 16.50
CA ARG A 259 -2.90 11.95 17.74
C ARG A 259 -2.91 10.69 18.59
N GLU A 260 -4.07 10.06 18.77
CA GLU A 260 -4.22 8.87 19.60
C GLU A 260 -3.63 7.62 18.93
N ALA A 261 -3.85 7.46 17.64
CA ALA A 261 -3.26 6.39 16.84
C ALA A 261 -1.72 6.45 16.80
N TRP A 262 -1.14 7.62 16.48
CA TRP A 262 0.31 7.80 16.52
C TRP A 262 0.89 7.62 17.93
N ALA A 263 0.16 8.00 18.98
CA ALA A 263 0.59 7.73 20.36
C ALA A 263 0.53 6.24 20.74
N LYS A 264 -0.39 5.45 20.18
CA LYS A 264 -0.40 3.97 20.32
C LYS A 264 0.77 3.36 19.53
N LEU A 265 0.92 3.71 18.25
CA LEU A 265 1.96 3.18 17.36
C LEU A 265 3.40 3.50 17.84
N ALA A 266 3.64 4.70 18.37
CA ALA A 266 4.93 5.08 18.98
C ALA A 266 5.29 4.33 20.28
N ARG A 267 4.39 3.47 20.80
CA ARG A 267 4.67 2.51 21.88
C ARG A 267 4.81 1.06 21.39
N ALA A 268 4.35 0.78 20.17
CA ALA A 268 4.52 -0.50 19.50
C ALA A 268 5.85 -0.58 18.74
N GLN A 269 6.37 0.57 18.30
CA GLN A 269 7.71 0.67 17.73
C GLN A 269 8.78 0.35 18.80
N ASP A 270 9.70 -0.56 18.47
CA ASP A 270 10.79 -0.96 19.37
C ASP A 270 12.02 -0.03 19.27
N ALA A 271 13.02 -0.27 20.12
CA ALA A 271 14.23 0.54 20.19
C ALA A 271 15.15 0.44 18.94
N SER A 272 14.86 -0.46 18.00
CA SER A 272 15.54 -0.56 16.70
C SER A 272 14.81 0.20 15.59
N GLY A 273 13.56 0.64 15.84
CA GLY A 273 12.68 1.26 14.85
C GLY A 273 11.67 0.29 14.21
N ALA A 274 11.73 -1.00 14.52
CA ALA A 274 10.80 -2.00 14.03
C ALA A 274 9.39 -1.80 14.61
N VAL A 275 8.36 -2.09 13.81
CA VAL A 275 6.98 -2.28 14.28
C VAL A 275 6.56 -3.70 13.90
N PRO A 276 6.17 -4.59 14.84
CA PRO A 276 5.70 -5.93 14.51
C PRO A 276 4.33 -5.87 13.82
N GLU A 277 4.00 -6.82 12.94
CA GLU A 277 2.71 -6.82 12.22
C GLU A 277 1.50 -6.87 13.16
N VAL A 278 1.62 -7.70 14.22
CA VAL A 278 0.62 -7.93 15.25
C VAL A 278 1.26 -7.99 16.64
N GLY A 279 0.57 -7.48 17.66
CA GLY A 279 0.96 -7.60 19.06
C GLY A 279 0.39 -8.82 19.76
N THR A 280 0.19 -8.69 21.07
CA THR A 280 -0.48 -9.66 21.96
C THR A 280 -2.01 -9.56 21.94
N GLY A 281 -2.54 -8.40 21.53
CA GLY A 281 -3.97 -8.11 21.42
C GLY A 281 -4.70 -8.07 22.78
N ARG A 282 -6.01 -7.81 22.73
CA ARG A 282 -6.89 -7.75 23.92
C ARG A 282 -6.86 -9.01 24.79
N GLU A 283 -6.65 -10.18 24.19
CA GLU A 283 -6.66 -11.47 24.90
C GLU A 283 -5.30 -11.82 25.56
N GLY A 284 -4.25 -11.04 25.29
CA GLY A 284 -2.92 -11.24 25.89
C GLY A 284 -2.24 -12.55 25.48
N HIS A 285 -2.66 -13.15 24.36
CA HIS A 285 -2.11 -14.40 23.85
C HIS A 285 -0.95 -14.10 22.90
N PRO A 286 0.31 -14.40 23.27
CA PRO A 286 1.42 -14.27 22.34
C PRO A 286 1.20 -15.22 21.14
N PRO A 287 1.48 -14.79 19.91
CA PRO A 287 1.25 -15.64 18.73
C PRO A 287 2.03 -16.96 18.84
N ALA A 288 1.40 -18.06 18.40
CA ALA A 288 1.90 -19.43 18.59
C ALA A 288 3.30 -19.67 18.01
N HIS A 289 3.72 -18.82 17.07
CA HIS A 289 5.11 -18.58 16.73
C HIS A 289 5.35 -17.08 16.93
N SER A 290 6.20 -16.70 17.88
CA SER A 290 6.54 -15.30 18.16
C SER A 290 8.03 -15.03 17.89
N PRO A 291 8.39 -14.79 16.62
CA PRO A 291 9.61 -14.09 16.25
C PRO A 291 9.29 -12.58 16.12
N ALA A 292 8.92 -11.93 17.23
CA ALA A 292 8.53 -10.50 17.26
C ALA A 292 9.67 -9.51 16.89
N HIS A 293 10.78 -10.02 16.36
CA HIS A 293 11.96 -9.30 15.88
C HIS A 293 12.60 -9.97 14.65
N ASP A 294 11.92 -10.91 13.95
CA ASP A 294 12.39 -11.33 12.61
C ASP A 294 11.93 -10.35 11.52
N PHE A 295 12.61 -10.40 10.38
CA PHE A 295 12.33 -9.49 9.27
C PHE A 295 10.91 -9.64 8.74
N ILE A 296 10.43 -10.88 8.55
CA ILE A 296 9.13 -11.17 7.93
C ILE A 296 7.99 -10.65 8.81
N GLY A 297 8.05 -10.84 10.12
CA GLY A 297 7.05 -10.37 11.08
C GLY A 297 7.06 -8.87 11.36
N CYS A 298 7.98 -8.09 10.77
CA CYS A 298 8.14 -6.66 11.04
C CYS A 298 8.21 -5.75 9.79
N TYR A 299 8.69 -6.23 8.64
CA TYR A 299 9.06 -5.33 7.53
C TYR A 299 7.87 -4.56 6.94
N HIS A 300 6.70 -5.21 6.77
CA HIS A 300 5.55 -4.59 6.10
C HIS A 300 4.93 -3.50 6.98
N SER A 301 4.66 -3.81 8.25
CA SER A 301 4.21 -2.84 9.26
C SER A 301 5.20 -1.69 9.48
N THR A 302 6.51 -1.95 9.41
CA THR A 302 7.55 -0.90 9.50
C THR A 302 7.57 -0.02 8.23
N LEU A 303 7.44 -0.60 7.03
CA LEU A 303 7.27 0.15 5.78
C LEU A 303 5.99 1.00 5.78
N MET A 304 4.86 0.43 6.22
CA MET A 304 3.58 1.15 6.32
C MET A 304 3.64 2.25 7.38
N THR A 305 4.40 2.07 8.47
CA THR A 305 4.69 3.13 9.45
C THR A 305 5.41 4.31 8.79
N ALA A 306 6.48 4.07 8.01
CA ALA A 306 7.18 5.14 7.30
C ALA A 306 6.30 5.84 6.25
N PHE A 307 5.49 5.09 5.50
CA PHE A 307 4.53 5.62 4.54
C PHE A 307 3.45 6.50 5.20
N ALA A 308 2.81 5.99 6.26
CA ALA A 308 1.80 6.72 7.00
C ALA A 308 2.37 7.97 7.69
N ALA A 309 3.62 7.93 8.17
CA ALA A 309 4.29 9.07 8.77
C ALA A 309 4.51 10.19 7.76
N ALA A 310 5.04 9.88 6.56
CA ALA A 310 5.23 10.85 5.50
C ALA A 310 3.92 11.52 5.08
N LEU A 311 2.86 10.73 4.84
CA LEU A 311 1.52 11.26 4.53
C LEU A 311 0.97 12.13 5.68
N THR A 312 1.07 11.67 6.93
CA THR A 312 0.57 12.44 8.08
C THR A 312 1.30 13.78 8.22
N THR A 313 2.63 13.76 8.11
CA THR A 313 3.47 14.96 8.18
C THR A 313 3.11 15.97 7.10
N ASP A 314 2.95 15.53 5.86
CA ASP A 314 2.58 16.39 4.73
C ASP A 314 1.19 17.02 4.89
N ARG A 315 0.15 16.22 5.13
CA ARG A 315 -1.22 16.73 5.34
C ARG A 315 -1.33 17.68 6.54
N LEU A 316 -0.48 17.53 7.55
CA LEU A 316 -0.38 18.46 8.69
C LEU A 316 0.38 19.75 8.35
N ARG A 317 1.41 19.70 7.47
CA ARG A 317 2.10 20.88 6.91
C ARG A 317 1.14 21.68 6.02
N GLU A 318 0.51 21.04 5.03
CA GLU A 318 -0.53 21.65 4.18
C GLU A 318 -1.63 22.32 5.00
N SER A 319 -2.11 21.68 6.06
CA SER A 319 -3.15 22.24 6.93
C SER A 319 -2.71 23.49 7.73
N ALA A 320 -1.40 23.73 7.87
CA ALA A 320 -0.86 24.93 8.51
C ALA A 320 -0.71 26.09 7.51
N ASP A 321 -0.26 25.79 6.29
CA ASP A 321 -0.05 26.78 5.23
C ASP A 321 -1.34 27.10 4.44
N GLY A 322 -2.25 26.14 4.34
CA GLY A 322 -3.54 26.15 3.62
C GLY A 322 -4.61 27.10 4.18
N SER A 323 -4.22 28.09 4.98
CA SER A 323 -5.03 29.26 5.31
C SER A 323 -5.15 30.26 4.14
N LYS A 324 -4.97 29.80 2.90
CA LYS A 324 -4.77 30.61 1.67
C LYS A 324 -5.49 30.05 0.41
N HIS A 325 -6.80 29.87 0.54
CA HIS A 325 -7.80 29.70 -0.54
C HIS A 325 -7.85 28.38 -1.38
N PRO A 326 -9.02 28.06 -2.01
CA PRO A 326 -9.29 26.77 -2.68
C PRO A 326 -9.69 26.88 -4.18
N GLU A 327 -9.83 25.70 -4.83
CA GLU A 327 -10.75 25.37 -5.97
C GLU A 327 -10.56 26.16 -7.30
N ASP A 328 -10.96 25.68 -8.50
CA ASP A 328 -11.72 24.49 -8.93
C ASP A 328 -11.37 24.06 -10.39
N SER A 329 -11.76 22.85 -10.84
CA SER A 329 -12.23 22.52 -12.22
C SER A 329 -12.28 21.01 -12.54
N VAL A 330 -13.26 20.58 -13.37
CA VAL A 330 -13.67 19.17 -13.59
C VAL A 330 -14.00 18.87 -15.07
N GLY A 331 -13.87 17.61 -15.52
CA GLY A 331 -14.40 17.11 -16.80
C GLY A 331 -14.49 15.56 -16.87
N ALA A 332 -15.42 14.98 -17.66
CA ALA A 332 -15.63 13.51 -17.73
C ALA A 332 -16.38 12.97 -18.97
N GLY A 333 -16.01 11.77 -19.44
CA GLY A 333 -16.73 10.93 -20.44
C GLY A 333 -15.81 9.81 -20.98
N ARG A 334 -16.08 8.49 -20.90
CA ARG A 334 -17.22 7.63 -21.40
C ARG A 334 -17.23 7.49 -22.93
N GLY A 335 -17.44 6.33 -23.59
CA GLY A 335 -17.70 4.91 -23.23
C GLY A 335 -18.30 4.15 -24.47
N ALA A 336 -18.61 2.84 -24.54
CA ALA A 336 -18.37 1.61 -23.75
C ALA A 336 -18.99 0.37 -24.50
N GLN A 337 -18.92 -0.86 -23.94
CA GLN A 337 -19.77 -2.07 -24.23
C GLN A 337 -19.56 -2.84 -25.58
N THR A 338 -19.83 -4.17 -25.78
CA THR A 338 -20.31 -5.31 -24.93
C THR A 338 -20.08 -6.74 -25.55
N GLU A 339 -19.93 -7.78 -24.69
CA GLU A 339 -20.40 -9.21 -24.81
C GLU A 339 -19.85 -10.19 -25.89
N LYS A 340 -19.83 -11.55 -25.74
CA LYS A 340 -20.06 -12.51 -24.61
C LYS A 340 -19.47 -13.92 -24.90
N VAL A 341 -19.39 -14.80 -23.87
CA VAL A 341 -19.47 -16.32 -23.91
C VAL A 341 -18.29 -17.03 -24.65
N ARG A 342 -17.65 -18.14 -24.25
CA ARG A 342 -17.66 -19.21 -23.18
C ARG A 342 -16.27 -19.95 -23.31
N THR A 343 -15.71 -20.89 -22.54
CA THR A 343 -15.68 -21.49 -21.16
C THR A 343 -14.54 -22.55 -21.16
N ALA A 344 -13.97 -23.15 -20.09
CA ALA A 344 -14.08 -23.08 -18.62
C ALA A 344 -12.83 -23.77 -17.97
N GLU A 345 -12.74 -23.77 -16.63
CA GLU A 345 -12.00 -24.69 -15.74
C GLU A 345 -10.50 -25.01 -16.01
N LYS A 346 -9.59 -24.35 -15.24
CA LYS A 346 -8.56 -24.98 -14.37
C LYS A 346 -7.57 -23.95 -13.80
N VAL A 347 -7.94 -23.26 -12.72
CA VAL A 347 -6.99 -22.56 -11.82
C VAL A 347 -7.50 -22.72 -10.39
N ARG A 348 -6.67 -23.25 -9.47
CA ARG A 348 -7.04 -23.36 -8.05
C ARG A 348 -5.84 -23.47 -7.08
N ALA A 349 -4.82 -22.64 -7.30
CA ALA A 349 -3.57 -22.66 -6.54
C ALA A 349 -3.18 -21.30 -5.90
N PHE A 350 -3.95 -20.23 -6.13
CA PHE A 350 -3.67 -18.89 -5.61
C PHE A 350 -4.61 -18.45 -4.47
N GLU A 351 -5.72 -19.18 -4.25
CA GLU A 351 -6.82 -18.80 -3.33
C GLU A 351 -6.43 -18.75 -1.83
N HIS A 352 -5.24 -19.24 -1.44
CA HIS A 352 -4.90 -19.50 -0.03
C HIS A 352 -3.61 -18.84 0.49
N ALA A 353 -2.84 -18.12 -0.35
CA ALA A 353 -1.50 -17.64 0.00
C ALA A 353 -1.40 -16.14 0.35
N ALA A 354 -2.51 -15.39 0.27
CA ALA A 354 -2.56 -13.96 0.59
C ALA A 354 -2.94 -13.66 2.06
N TYR A 355 -3.59 -14.60 2.75
CA TYR A 355 -4.06 -14.43 4.13
C TYR A 355 -3.90 -15.75 4.92
N PRO A 356 -3.07 -15.82 5.98
CA PRO A 356 -2.93 -17.03 6.78
C PRO A 356 -4.12 -17.22 7.73
N GLY A 357 -5.03 -18.14 7.41
CA GLY A 357 -6.24 -18.41 8.21
C GLY A 357 -6.76 -19.84 8.08
N GLN A 358 -6.69 -20.59 9.20
CA GLN A 358 -7.40 -21.85 9.47
C GLN A 358 -7.23 -23.04 8.49
N GLY A 359 -6.05 -23.67 8.50
CA GLY A 359 -5.89 -25.07 8.11
C GLY A 359 -6.42 -26.05 9.17
N GLY A 360 -7.74 -26.11 9.37
CA GLY A 360 -8.37 -26.91 10.43
C GLY A 360 -8.26 -28.43 10.24
N GLY A 361 -7.40 -29.09 11.02
CA GLY A 361 -7.14 -30.52 10.89
C GLY A 361 -8.31 -31.44 11.27
N ARG A 362 -8.59 -32.45 10.43
CA ARG A 362 -9.49 -33.59 10.75
C ARG A 362 -8.84 -34.95 10.45
N GLY A 363 -7.85 -35.30 11.26
CA GLY A 363 -7.33 -36.68 11.34
C GLY A 363 -8.24 -37.57 12.19
N GLY A 364 -9.38 -38.00 11.64
CA GLY A 364 -10.31 -38.94 12.31
C GLY A 364 -10.17 -40.35 11.75
N SER A 365 -9.70 -41.31 12.54
CA SER A 365 -9.56 -42.71 12.11
C SER A 365 -9.58 -43.73 13.26
N ARG A 366 -10.74 -43.87 13.92
CA ARG A 366 -11.40 -45.14 14.31
C ARG A 366 -12.73 -44.88 14.99
#